data_AF-A0A0F9JYY9-F1
#
_entry.id   AF-A0A0F9JYY9-F1
#
_cell.length_a   1.000
_cell.length_b   1.000
_cell.length_c   1.000
_cell.angle_alpha   90.00
_cell.angle_beta   90.00
_cell.angle_gamma   90.00
#
_symmetry.space_group_name_H-M   'P 1'
#
loop_
_entity.id
_entity.type
_entity.pdbx_description
1 polymer ?
#
loop_
_entity_poly.entity_id
_entity_poly.type
_entity_poly.pdbx_seq_one_letter_code
_entity_poly.pdbx_strand_id
1 'polypeptide(L)' 'MPLDNEGKVRECLEIVKEDIFTEWEVSFLRSVLRQLIMGATMSVKQEKSIDRCYDKACASPY' A
#
# COMPACT_ATOMS: atom_id res chain seq x y z
N MET A 1 2.09 -16.35 6.77
CA MET A 1 1.00 -15.57 7.39
C MET A 1 0.50 -14.58 6.37
N PRO A 2 -0.81 -14.25 6.32
CA PRO A 2 -1.26 -13.09 5.55
C PRO A 2 -0.53 -11.84 6.08
N LEU A 3 -0.02 -11.00 5.17
CA LEU A 3 0.58 -9.72 5.53
C LEU A 3 -0.49 -8.82 6.14
N ASP A 4 -0.15 -8.13 7.23
CA ASP A 4 -0.97 -7.05 7.76
C ASP A 4 -0.94 -5.84 6.80
N ASN A 5 -1.79 -4.85 7.07
CA ASN A 5 -1.89 -3.65 6.23
C ASN A 5 -0.56 -2.89 6.14
N GLU A 6 0.28 -2.94 7.19
CA GLU A 6 1.60 -2.31 7.16
C GLU A 6 2.54 -3.03 6.20
N GLY A 7 2.58 -4.37 6.26
CA GLY A 7 3.38 -5.21 5.36
C GLY A 7 3.01 -4.99 3.90
N LYS A 8 1.72 -4.99 3.58
CA LYS A 8 1.24 -4.72 2.21
C LYS A 8 1.69 -3.35 1.69
N VAL A 9 1.58 -2.30 2.51
CA VAL A 9 1.95 -0.94 2.12
C VAL A 9 3.47 -0.80 1.95
N ARG A 10 4.27 -1.45 2.82
CA ARG A 10 5.74 -1.47 2.68
C ARG A 10 6.19 -2.15 1.41
N GLU A 11 5.62 -3.32 1.10
CA GLU A 11 5.91 -4.00 -0.16
C GLU A 11 5.53 -3.10 -1.34
N CYS A 12 4.31 -2.55 -1.39
CA CYS A 12 3.92 -1.62 -2.45
C CYS A 12 4.97 -0.50 -2.66
N LEU A 13 5.45 0.12 -1.58
CA LEU A 13 6.40 1.23 -1.65
C LEU A 13 7.83 0.83 -2.08
N GLU A 14 8.25 -0.41 -1.89
CA GLU A 14 9.51 -0.92 -2.46
C GLU A 14 9.38 -1.05 -4.00
N ILE A 15 8.21 -1.49 -4.46
CA ILE A 15 7.86 -1.78 -5.86
C ILE A 15 7.58 -0.47 -6.65
N VAL A 16 7.17 0.60 -5.97
CA VAL A 16 6.94 1.94 -6.55
C VAL A 16 8.08 2.47 -7.42
N LYS A 17 9.31 1.93 -7.27
CA LYS A 17 10.45 2.27 -8.13
C LYS A 17 10.26 1.87 -9.61
N GLU A 18 9.25 1.06 -9.96
CA GLU A 18 9.05 0.46 -11.28
C GLU A 18 7.87 1.04 -12.09
N ASP A 19 7.43 2.28 -11.86
CA ASP A 19 6.32 2.95 -12.59
C ASP A 19 4.94 2.25 -12.52
N ILE A 20 4.76 1.26 -11.64
CA ILE A 20 3.51 0.50 -11.48
C ILE A 20 2.38 1.37 -10.88
N PHE A 21 2.72 2.35 -10.05
CA PHE A 21 1.76 3.16 -9.31
C PHE A 21 1.66 4.58 -9.84
N THR A 22 0.44 5.12 -9.83
CA THR A 22 0.20 6.55 -10.07
C THR A 22 0.75 7.39 -8.92
N GLU A 23 1.07 8.66 -9.18
CA GLU A 23 1.54 9.60 -8.13
C GLU A 23 0.58 9.68 -6.94
N TRP A 24 -0.73 9.61 -7.21
CA TRP A 24 -1.75 9.58 -6.17
C TRP A 24 -1.68 8.31 -5.31
N GLU A 25 -1.53 7.13 -5.91
CA GLU A 25 -1.38 5.85 -5.19
C GLU A 25 -0.12 5.86 -4.31
N VAL A 26 1.00 6.38 -4.82
CA VAL A 26 2.25 6.54 -4.05
C VAL A 26 2.04 7.46 -2.85
N SER A 27 1.41 8.62 -3.07
CA SER A 27 1.12 9.59 -2.02
C SER A 27 0.17 9.02 -0.95
N PHE A 28 -0.86 8.28 -1.40
CA PHE A 28 -1.79 7.57 -0.53
C PHE A 28 -1.08 6.53 0.34
N LEU A 29 -0.29 5.64 -0.27
CA LEU A 29 0.46 4.60 0.45
C LEU A 29 1.43 5.19 1.48
N ARG A 30 2.15 6.26 1.13
CA ARG A 30 3.04 6.96 2.08
C ARG A 30 2.27 7.59 3.24
N SER A 31 1.09 8.16 2.98
CA SER A 31 0.23 8.74 4.00
C SER A 31 -0.30 7.68 4.97
N VAL A 32 -0.81 6.57 4.43
CA VAL A 32 -1.29 5.42 5.18
C VAL A 32 -0.18 4.80 6.02
N LEU A 33 1.02 4.61 5.48
CA LEU A 33 2.14 4.07 6.23
C LEU A 33 2.46 4.92 7.47
N ARG A 34 2.46 6.25 7.33
CA ARG A 34 2.66 7.15 8.48
C ARG A 34 1.57 7.00 9.52
N GLN A 35 0.30 6.90 9.10
CA GLN A 35 -0.82 6.69 10.02
C GLN A 35 -0.69 5.36 10.78
N LEU A 36 -0.31 4.27 10.10
CA LEU A 36 -0.09 2.96 10.71
C LEU A 36 1.07 2.98 11.71
N ILE A 37 2.21 3.61 11.37
CA ILE A 37 3.36 3.76 12.28
C ILE A 37 2.98 4.56 13.53
N MET A 38 2.08 5.54 13.39
CA MET A 38 1.56 6.33 14.52
C MET A 38 0.48 5.59 15.33
N GLY A 39 0.14 4.34 14.97
CA GLY A 39 -0.86 3.53 15.67
C GLY A 39 -2.30 3.90 15.34
N ALA A 40 -2.57 4.60 14.25
CA ALA A 40 -3.92 4.94 13.83
C ALA A 40 -4.64 3.71 13.24
N THR A 41 -5.95 3.62 13.49
CA THR A 41 -6.80 2.61 12.87
C THR A 41 -7.22 3.03 11.46
N MET A 42 -7.28 2.06 10.55
CA MET A 42 -7.72 2.29 9.18
C MET A 42 -9.23 2.16 9.05
N SER A 43 -9.81 3.00 8.20
CA SER A 43 -11.18 2.78 7.73
C SER A 43 -11.23 1.62 6.74
N VAL A 44 -12.37 0.92 6.68
CA VAL A 44 -12.62 -0.16 5.71
C VAL A 44 -12.36 0.27 4.26
N LYS A 45 -12.58 1.56 3.92
CA LYS A 45 -12.29 2.09 2.58
C LYS A 45 -10.78 2.19 2.31
N GLN A 46 -9.99 2.56 3.31
CA GLN A 46 -8.54 2.61 3.20
C GLN A 46 -7.98 1.19 3.03
N GLU A 47 -8.46 0.23 3.82
CA GLU A 47 -8.06 -1.19 3.70
C GLU A 47 -8.29 -1.71 2.28
N LYS A 48 -9.50 -1.52 1.74
CA LYS A 48 -9.81 -1.90 0.34
C LYS A 48 -8.93 -1.20 -0.70
N SER A 49 -8.46 0.01 -0.41
CA SER A 49 -7.59 0.76 -1.31
C SER A 49 -6.15 0.24 -1.25
N ILE A 50 -5.68 -0.14 -0.06
CA ILE A 50 -4.39 -0.83 0.15
C ILE A 50 -4.41 -2.17 -0.58
N ASP A 51 -5.46 -2.97 -0.39
CA ASP A 51 -5.61 -4.27 -1.05
C ASP A 51 -5.54 -4.13 -2.57
N ARG A 52 -6.24 -3.14 -3.15
CA ARG A 52 -6.16 -2.86 -4.59
C ARG A 52 -4.75 -2.51 -5.05
N CYS A 53 -4.03 -1.70 -4.28
CA CYS A 53 -2.64 -1.34 -4.60
C CYS A 53 -1.74 -2.59 -4.55
N TYR A 54 -1.94 -3.43 -3.54
CA TYR A 54 -1.18 -4.66 -3.35
C TYR A 54 -1.45 -5.68 -4.48
N ASP A 55 -2.71 -5.91 -4.83
CA ASP A 55 -3.09 -6.78 -5.94
C ASP A 55 -2.48 -6.31 -7.27
N LYS A 56 -2.45 -4.99 -7.50
CA LYS A 56 -1.81 -4.37 -8.67
C LYS A 56 -0.30 -4.63 -8.69
N ALA A 57 0.35 -4.53 -7.53
CA ALA A 57 1.76 -4.85 -7.37
C ALA A 57 2.04 -6.34 -7.64
N CYS A 58 1.21 -7.25 -7.11
CA CYS A 58 1.36 -8.69 -7.32
C CYS A 58 1.04 -9.13 -8.77
N ALA A 59 0.15 -8.43 -9.46
CA ALA A 59 -0.20 -8.71 -10.85
C ALA A 59 0.84 -8.18 -11.86
N SER A 60 1.71 -7.25 -11.44
CA SER A 60 2.80 -6.77 -12.27
C SER A 60 3.93 -7.81 -12.26
N PRO A 61 4.31 -8.38 -13.41
CA PRO A 61 5.52 -9.20 -13.48
C PRO A 61 6.70 -8.24 -13.40
N TYR A 62 7.30 -8.14 -12.22
CA TYR A 62 8.59 -7.46 -12.00
C TYR A 62 9.58 -7.71 -13.14
#